data_AF-A0A8T2YYJ6-F1
#
_entry.id   AF-A0A8T2YYJ6-F1
#
_cell.length_a   1.000
_cell.length_b   1.000
_cell.length_c   1.000
_cell.angle_alpha   90.00
_cell.angle_beta   90.00
_cell.angle_gamma   90.00
#
_symmetry.space_group_name_H-M   'P 1'
#
loop_
_entity.id
_entity.type
_entity.pdbx_description
1 polymer ?
#
loop_
_entity_poly.entity_id
_entity_poly.type
_entity_poly.pdbx_seq_one_letter_code
_entity_poly.pdbx_strand_id
1 'polypeptide(L)'
;MLQSLNVSRLKLYDADPNVLLAFSNSNVEFIIGLGNEYLQDMTDPIKAQNWVQQHLQPHITQTKITCITVGNEVFMSNDTRLWSNLLPAMKMVYSTLVNLGLDKQVIVTSAHSFNIIGNSYPPSAGTFRQDLAEYIQAILNFHSQIKSPFLINAYPFFAYKDNPNQISLEYVLFQPNPGMTDPNTNLHYDNMLYAQVDAVYSAIKAMGHTDIEVMISETGWPSKGDPDEVGSTPENAALYHSNLLNRIQARQGTPAKPSVPIDIYVFALFNENLKPGPTSEKNYGLFYPDGTPVYNSGLQGYLPGIVYYSSASTINEWSIFSLVIFVMSVLKIT
;
A
#
# COMPACT_ATOMS: atom_id res chain seq x y z
N MET A 1 4.22 -18.09 -2.87
CA MET A 1 3.11 -17.23 -3.31
C MET A 1 3.60 -15.93 -3.94
N LEU A 2 4.19 -14.97 -3.20
CA LEU A 2 4.49 -13.66 -3.79
C LEU A 2 5.43 -13.67 -5.00
N GLN A 3 6.45 -14.55 -4.99
CA GLN A 3 7.32 -14.75 -6.15
C GLN A 3 6.55 -15.23 -7.40
N SER A 4 5.55 -16.12 -7.24
CA SER A 4 4.76 -16.56 -8.39
C SER A 4 3.85 -15.45 -8.91
N LEU A 5 3.41 -14.54 -8.05
CA LEU A 5 2.60 -13.38 -8.42
C LEU A 5 3.41 -12.22 -9.01
N ASN A 6 4.73 -12.35 -9.14
CA ASN A 6 5.64 -11.28 -9.56
C ASN A 6 5.49 -9.98 -8.74
N VAL A 7 5.13 -10.09 -7.46
CA VAL A 7 5.03 -8.95 -6.55
C VAL A 7 6.44 -8.55 -6.10
N SER A 8 6.86 -7.34 -6.45
CA SER A 8 8.19 -6.81 -6.15
C SER A 8 8.21 -5.75 -5.05
N ARG A 9 7.05 -5.32 -4.55
CA ARG A 9 6.92 -4.27 -3.51
C ARG A 9 5.84 -4.65 -2.51
N LEU A 10 6.12 -4.43 -1.23
CA LEU A 10 5.21 -4.68 -0.13
C LEU A 10 5.20 -3.50 0.84
N LYS A 11 4.03 -3.24 1.42
CA LYS A 11 3.85 -2.32 2.54
C LYS A 11 3.43 -3.14 3.75
N LEU A 12 4.16 -3.02 4.84
CA LEU A 12 3.78 -3.55 6.15
C LEU A 12 3.28 -2.40 7.02
N TYR A 13 2.27 -2.67 7.84
CA TYR A 13 1.77 -1.70 8.83
C TYR A 13 2.66 -1.59 10.07
N ASP A 14 3.60 -2.52 10.21
CA ASP A 14 4.59 -2.59 11.28
C ASP A 14 5.99 -2.88 10.69
N ALA A 15 6.90 -3.31 11.55
CA ALA A 15 8.23 -3.80 11.21
C ALA A 15 8.44 -5.22 11.78
N ASP A 16 7.52 -6.16 11.48
CA ASP A 16 7.62 -7.54 11.97
C ASP A 16 8.94 -8.21 11.51
N PRO A 17 9.83 -8.60 12.45
CA PRO A 17 11.13 -9.17 12.11
C PRO A 17 11.00 -10.54 11.42
N ASN A 18 9.95 -11.32 11.69
CA ASN A 18 9.74 -12.62 11.05
C ASN A 18 9.43 -12.42 9.56
N VAL A 19 8.60 -11.43 9.22
CA VAL A 19 8.33 -11.09 7.83
C VAL A 19 9.60 -10.58 7.17
N LEU A 20 10.28 -9.61 7.76
CA LEU A 20 11.51 -9.04 7.18
C LEU A 20 12.60 -10.09 6.97
N LEU A 21 12.78 -11.04 7.91
CA LEU A 21 13.72 -12.16 7.78
C LEU A 21 13.31 -13.14 6.68
N ALA A 22 12.02 -13.43 6.51
CA ALA A 22 11.54 -14.33 5.47
C ALA A 22 11.85 -13.83 4.05
N PHE A 23 12.06 -12.52 3.89
CA PHE A 23 12.43 -11.88 2.61
C PHE A 23 13.92 -11.50 2.52
N SER A 24 14.75 -11.98 3.45
CA SER A 24 16.20 -11.80 3.42
C SER A 24 16.79 -12.31 2.09
N ASN A 25 17.64 -11.50 1.47
CA ASN A 25 18.26 -11.71 0.15
C ASN A 25 17.29 -11.81 -1.03
N SER A 26 16.03 -11.39 -0.86
CA SER A 26 15.10 -11.24 -1.97
C SER A 26 15.19 -9.83 -2.60
N ASN A 27 14.63 -9.67 -3.80
CA ASN A 27 14.53 -8.37 -4.48
C ASN A 27 13.24 -7.60 -4.14
N VAL A 28 12.45 -8.07 -3.17
CA VAL A 28 11.20 -7.42 -2.78
C VAL A 28 11.49 -6.18 -1.95
N GLU A 29 11.00 -5.03 -2.38
CA GLU A 29 11.11 -3.76 -1.66
C GLU A 29 10.04 -3.65 -0.57
N PHE A 30 10.43 -3.14 0.60
CA PHE A 30 9.54 -2.94 1.74
C PHE A 30 9.40 -1.47 2.10
N ILE A 31 8.14 -1.05 2.23
CA ILE A 31 7.73 0.02 3.15
C ILE A 31 7.39 -0.65 4.48
N ILE A 32 7.98 -0.18 5.57
CA ILE A 32 7.62 -0.62 6.94
C ILE A 32 6.90 0.48 7.70
N GLY A 33 5.97 0.06 8.57
CA GLY A 33 5.14 0.96 9.34
C GLY A 33 5.69 1.23 10.74
N LEU A 34 5.57 2.49 11.15
CA LEU A 34 5.69 2.91 12.54
C LEU A 34 4.31 3.36 13.00
N GLY A 35 3.67 2.55 13.85
CA GLY A 35 2.28 2.73 14.28
C GLY A 35 2.00 4.05 15.01
N ASN A 36 0.74 4.47 15.00
CA ASN A 36 0.30 5.74 15.59
C ASN A 36 0.61 5.83 17.10
N GLU A 37 0.60 4.69 17.79
CA GLU A 37 0.93 4.54 19.21
C GLU A 37 2.37 4.97 19.55
N TYR A 38 3.28 4.96 18.57
CA TYR A 38 4.68 5.35 18.76
C TYR A 38 4.92 6.84 18.52
N LEU A 39 3.96 7.61 17.98
CA LEU A 39 4.22 9.00 17.54
C LEU A 39 4.74 9.89 18.66
N GLN A 40 4.18 9.78 19.87
CA GLN A 40 4.68 10.54 21.01
C GLN A 40 6.13 10.17 21.36
N ASP A 41 6.42 8.86 21.38
CA ASP A 41 7.73 8.34 21.74
C ASP A 41 8.80 8.69 20.70
N MET A 42 8.42 8.73 19.43
CA MET A 42 9.32 9.13 18.35
C MET A 42 9.64 10.63 18.34
N THR A 43 9.08 11.43 19.24
CA THR A 43 9.56 12.80 19.47
C THR A 43 10.83 12.86 20.32
N ASP A 44 11.18 11.75 20.99
CA ASP A 44 12.39 11.62 21.81
C ASP A 44 13.54 10.99 20.99
N PRO A 45 14.75 11.59 20.99
CA PRO A 45 15.86 11.11 20.18
C PRO A 45 16.38 9.73 20.58
N ILE A 46 16.37 9.40 21.89
CA ILE A 46 16.84 8.10 22.39
C ILE A 46 15.83 7.02 21.98
N LYS A 47 14.54 7.29 22.13
CA LYS A 47 13.49 6.33 21.73
C LYS A 47 13.47 6.11 20.22
N ALA A 48 13.58 7.17 19.41
CA ALA A 48 13.66 7.05 17.96
C ALA A 48 14.88 6.25 17.51
N GLN A 49 16.05 6.51 18.12
CA GLN A 49 17.25 5.72 17.87
C GLN A 49 17.05 4.24 18.23
N ASN A 50 16.51 3.96 19.41
CA ASN A 50 16.24 2.58 19.83
C ASN A 50 15.30 1.86 18.86
N TRP A 51 14.24 2.53 18.39
CA TRP A 51 13.31 1.96 17.43
C TRP A 51 14.02 1.59 16.12
N VAL A 52 14.82 2.49 15.55
CA VAL A 52 15.57 2.23 14.31
C VAL A 52 16.60 1.10 14.49
N GLN A 53 17.32 1.08 15.62
CA GLN A 53 18.29 0.04 15.92
C GLN A 53 17.65 -1.34 16.14
N GLN A 54 16.43 -1.37 16.68
CA GLN A 54 15.71 -2.61 16.96
C GLN A 54 14.97 -3.15 15.74
N HIS A 55 14.32 -2.29 14.96
CA HIS A 55 13.35 -2.70 13.93
C HIS A 55 13.88 -2.59 12.49
N LEU A 56 14.90 -1.74 12.24
CA LEU A 56 15.44 -1.53 10.89
C LEU A 56 16.82 -2.14 10.72
N GLN A 57 17.77 -1.76 11.59
CA GLN A 57 19.19 -2.12 11.43
C GLN A 57 19.48 -3.63 11.31
N PRO A 58 18.78 -4.53 12.03
CA PRO A 58 19.05 -5.97 11.92
C PRO A 58 18.71 -6.54 10.53
N HIS A 59 17.87 -5.86 9.75
CA HIS A 59 17.32 -6.37 8.49
C HIS A 59 17.82 -5.63 7.25
N ILE A 60 18.18 -4.34 7.38
CA ILE A 60 18.42 -3.42 6.25
C ILE A 60 19.51 -3.83 5.26
N THR A 61 20.45 -4.69 5.68
CA THR A 61 21.56 -5.18 4.82
C THR A 61 21.17 -6.36 3.94
N GLN A 62 20.13 -7.12 4.32
CA GLN A 62 19.70 -8.32 3.61
C GLN A 62 18.29 -8.18 3.03
N THR A 63 17.45 -7.35 3.63
CA THR A 63 16.07 -7.09 3.20
C THR A 63 15.99 -5.68 2.67
N LYS A 64 15.42 -5.51 1.46
CA LYS A 64 15.38 -4.22 0.75
C LYS A 64 14.29 -3.30 1.32
N ILE A 65 14.53 -2.77 2.52
CA ILE A 65 13.65 -1.77 3.13
C ILE A 65 14.04 -0.40 2.57
N THR A 66 13.07 0.30 1.96
CA THR A 66 13.30 1.56 1.24
C THR A 66 12.54 2.73 1.84
N CYS A 67 11.57 2.48 2.74
CA CYS A 67 10.72 3.52 3.29
C CYS A 67 10.23 3.16 4.70
N ILE A 68 10.12 4.18 5.56
CA ILE A 68 9.37 4.14 6.82
C ILE A 68 8.16 5.07 6.70
N THR A 69 6.95 4.52 6.89
CA THR A 69 5.73 5.32 7.09
C THR A 69 5.55 5.61 8.57
N VAL A 70 5.73 6.86 8.97
CA VAL A 70 5.50 7.34 10.35
C VAL A 70 4.02 7.69 10.51
N GLY A 71 3.30 6.83 11.21
CA GLY A 71 1.85 6.89 11.35
C GLY A 71 1.08 6.49 10.08
N ASN A 72 -0.19 6.16 10.29
CA ASN A 72 -1.16 5.84 9.24
C ASN A 72 -2.49 6.51 9.58
N GLU A 73 -2.98 7.35 8.67
CA GLU A 73 -4.27 8.06 8.76
C GLU A 73 -4.46 8.83 10.07
N VAL A 74 -3.39 9.43 10.60
CA VAL A 74 -3.34 10.10 11.91
C VAL A 74 -4.47 11.13 12.09
N PHE A 75 -4.81 11.85 11.02
CA PHE A 75 -5.84 12.89 10.99
C PHE A 75 -7.29 12.37 10.89
N MET A 76 -7.50 11.05 10.83
CA MET A 76 -8.85 10.48 10.94
C MET A 76 -9.38 10.44 12.37
N SER A 77 -8.49 10.41 13.37
CA SER A 77 -8.89 10.59 14.77
C SER A 77 -9.05 12.07 15.10
N ASN A 78 -9.85 12.40 16.11
CA ASN A 78 -9.89 13.76 16.68
C ASN A 78 -8.82 13.96 17.79
N ASP A 79 -7.80 13.11 17.83
CA ASP A 79 -6.72 13.22 18.82
C ASP A 79 -5.68 14.24 18.36
N THR A 80 -5.88 15.49 18.78
CA THR A 80 -4.98 16.62 18.49
C THR A 80 -3.56 16.40 19.00
N ARG A 81 -3.32 15.51 19.99
CA ARG A 81 -1.96 15.15 20.40
C ARG A 81 -1.26 14.33 19.33
N LEU A 82 -1.96 13.38 18.71
CA LEU A 82 -1.38 12.61 17.60
C LEU A 82 -1.08 13.52 16.41
N TRP A 83 -1.97 14.47 16.11
CA TRP A 83 -1.77 15.47 15.06
C TRP A 83 -0.50 16.29 15.31
N SER A 84 -0.32 16.80 16.52
CA SER A 84 0.85 17.61 16.89
C SER A 84 2.15 16.80 16.96
N ASN A 85 2.07 15.50 17.23
CA ASN A 85 3.25 14.62 17.33
C ASN A 85 3.74 14.09 15.98
N LEU A 86 2.90 14.09 14.93
CA LEU A 86 3.24 13.48 13.65
C LEU A 86 4.52 14.08 13.03
N LEU A 87 4.54 15.40 12.80
CA LEU A 87 5.70 16.03 12.17
C LEU A 87 6.98 15.95 13.04
N PRO A 88 6.94 16.21 14.36
CA PRO A 88 8.09 15.96 15.23
C PRO A 88 8.63 14.53 15.14
N ALA A 89 7.75 13.52 15.13
CA ALA A 89 8.14 12.12 14.97
C ALA A 89 8.82 11.87 13.62
N MET A 90 8.24 12.36 12.51
CA MET A 90 8.83 12.24 11.18
C MET A 90 10.24 12.86 11.12
N LYS A 91 10.40 14.07 11.68
CA LYS A 91 11.69 14.77 11.72
C LYS A 91 12.73 14.01 12.54
N MET A 92 12.34 13.46 13.68
CA MET A 92 13.25 12.73 14.57
C MET A 92 13.69 11.39 13.96
N VAL A 93 12.77 10.64 13.36
CA VAL A 93 13.10 9.40 12.62
C VAL A 93 14.04 9.71 11.47
N TYR A 94 13.75 10.75 10.66
CA TYR A 94 14.64 11.17 9.58
C TYR A 94 16.03 11.57 10.09
N SER A 95 16.12 12.40 11.14
CA SER A 95 17.40 12.78 11.73
C SER A 95 18.18 11.57 12.25
N THR A 96 17.48 10.56 12.79
CA THR A 96 18.08 9.32 13.24
C THR A 96 18.68 8.53 12.07
N LEU A 97 17.96 8.43 10.95
CA LEU A 97 18.48 7.80 9.73
C LEU A 97 19.70 8.53 9.18
N VAL A 98 19.69 9.87 9.15
CA VAL A 98 20.84 10.69 8.74
C VAL A 98 22.05 10.41 9.63
N ASN A 99 21.87 10.41 10.95
CA ASN A 99 22.96 10.14 11.91
C ASN A 99 23.56 8.73 11.76
N LEU A 100 22.75 7.77 11.30
CA LEU A 100 23.17 6.40 11.03
C LEU A 100 23.67 6.18 9.59
N GLY A 101 23.63 7.21 8.73
CA GLY A 101 24.00 7.13 7.32
C GLY A 101 23.03 6.32 6.45
N LEU A 102 21.78 6.18 6.88
CA LEU A 102 20.73 5.38 6.23
C LEU A 102 19.75 6.22 5.39
N ASP A 103 19.82 7.54 5.44
CA ASP A 103 18.89 8.47 4.77
C ASP A 103 18.92 8.39 3.24
N LYS A 104 19.99 7.82 2.65
CA LYS A 104 20.09 7.57 1.21
C LYS A 104 19.41 6.28 0.76
N GLN A 105 19.17 5.36 1.69
CA GLN A 105 18.52 4.08 1.41
C GLN A 105 17.05 4.09 1.84
N VAL A 106 16.74 4.74 2.97
CA VAL A 106 15.43 4.71 3.61
C VAL A 106 14.84 6.12 3.67
N ILE A 107 13.76 6.32 2.93
CA ILE A 107 13.00 7.58 2.97
C ILE A 107 12.01 7.57 4.15
N VAL A 108 11.63 8.76 4.62
CA VAL A 108 10.59 8.94 5.65
C VAL A 108 9.40 9.66 5.06
N THR A 109 8.20 9.13 5.33
CA THR A 109 6.93 9.71 4.91
C THR A 109 5.83 9.38 5.93
N SER A 110 4.59 9.79 5.66
CA SER A 110 3.38 9.41 6.41
C SER A 110 2.27 9.09 5.43
N ALA A 111 1.41 8.12 5.77
CA ALA A 111 0.25 7.75 4.96
C ALA A 111 -1.00 8.49 5.46
N HIS A 112 -1.71 9.15 4.55
CA HIS A 112 -2.88 9.95 4.88
C HIS A 112 -4.15 9.39 4.26
N SER A 113 -5.26 9.40 5.00
CA SER A 113 -6.58 9.11 4.43
C SER A 113 -6.99 10.18 3.43
N PHE A 114 -7.67 9.84 2.34
CA PHE A 114 -8.28 10.82 1.44
C PHE A 114 -9.22 11.81 2.16
N ASN A 115 -9.73 11.46 3.34
CA ASN A 115 -10.58 12.32 4.18
C ASN A 115 -9.90 13.58 4.73
N ILE A 116 -8.60 13.78 4.47
CA ILE A 116 -7.93 15.07 4.77
C ILE A 116 -8.21 16.13 3.69
N ILE A 117 -8.78 15.76 2.56
CA ILE A 117 -9.17 16.66 1.47
C ILE A 117 -10.49 17.34 1.82
N GLY A 118 -10.52 18.67 1.73
CA GLY A 118 -11.70 19.51 2.01
C GLY A 118 -12.56 19.71 0.77
N ASN A 119 -11.95 20.07 -0.35
CA ASN A 119 -12.60 20.09 -1.66
C ASN A 119 -11.86 19.16 -2.62
N SER A 120 -12.58 18.32 -3.37
CA SER A 120 -12.00 17.41 -4.36
C SER A 120 -12.66 17.52 -5.74
N TYR A 121 -13.71 18.34 -5.87
CA TYR A 121 -14.44 18.52 -7.12
C TYR A 121 -14.56 20.00 -7.52
N PRO A 122 -14.22 20.35 -8.78
CA PRO A 122 -13.48 19.51 -9.72
C PRO A 122 -12.04 19.26 -9.22
N PRO A 123 -11.30 18.25 -9.74
CA PRO A 123 -9.97 17.90 -9.24
C PRO A 123 -8.99 19.08 -9.15
N SER A 124 -9.00 19.98 -10.14
CA SER A 124 -8.18 21.21 -10.15
C SER A 124 -8.44 22.19 -9.01
N ALA A 125 -9.59 22.08 -8.34
CA ALA A 125 -9.98 22.87 -7.19
C ALA A 125 -9.67 22.16 -5.86
N GLY A 126 -8.85 21.11 -5.90
CA GLY A 126 -8.42 20.35 -4.73
C GLY A 126 -7.88 21.24 -3.61
N THR A 127 -8.37 21.06 -2.39
CA THR A 127 -7.83 21.70 -1.17
C THR A 127 -7.79 20.72 -0.02
N PHE A 128 -6.86 20.90 0.91
CA PHE A 128 -6.93 20.22 2.20
C PHE A 128 -8.01 20.84 3.09
N ARG A 129 -8.51 20.08 4.06
CA ARG A 129 -9.40 20.60 5.10
C ARG A 129 -8.74 21.75 5.85
N GLN A 130 -9.52 22.80 6.13
CA GLN A 130 -9.01 24.02 6.74
C GLN A 130 -8.49 23.81 8.17
N ASP A 131 -9.10 22.91 8.93
CA ASP A 131 -8.70 22.59 10.31
C ASP A 131 -7.37 21.83 10.39
N LEU A 132 -6.92 21.23 9.28
CA LEU A 132 -5.65 20.51 9.17
C LEU A 132 -4.55 21.34 8.49
N ALA A 133 -4.87 22.53 7.97
CA ALA A 133 -4.00 23.29 7.08
C ALA A 133 -2.62 23.60 7.71
N GLU A 134 -2.56 23.95 9.00
CA GLU A 134 -1.28 24.23 9.66
C GLU A 134 -0.37 22.99 9.74
N TYR A 135 -0.93 21.83 10.06
CA TYR A 135 -0.20 20.56 10.16
C TYR A 135 0.27 20.11 8.79
N ILE A 136 -0.63 20.12 7.80
CA ILE A 136 -0.32 19.71 6.43
C ILE A 136 0.72 20.65 5.80
N GLN A 137 0.62 21.98 5.97
CA GLN A 137 1.62 22.91 5.44
C GLN A 137 3.02 22.56 5.95
N ALA A 138 3.14 22.30 7.25
CA ALA A 138 4.42 21.99 7.88
C ALA A 138 4.96 20.61 7.42
N ILE A 139 4.08 19.63 7.19
CA ILE A 139 4.42 18.31 6.64
C ILE A 139 4.87 18.42 5.18
N LEU A 140 4.17 19.18 4.34
CA LEU A 140 4.56 19.42 2.95
C LEU A 140 5.92 20.13 2.85
N ASN A 141 6.15 21.15 3.68
CA ASN A 141 7.46 21.80 3.76
C ASN A 141 8.57 20.80 4.08
N PHE A 142 8.30 19.83 4.97
CA PHE A 142 9.25 18.78 5.31
C PHE A 142 9.46 17.79 4.16
N HIS A 143 8.41 17.30 3.51
CA HIS A 143 8.51 16.45 2.32
C HIS A 143 9.36 17.11 1.22
N SER A 144 9.11 18.39 0.93
CA SER A 144 9.90 19.15 -0.04
C SER A 144 11.36 19.28 0.39
N GLN A 145 11.64 19.47 1.69
CA GLN A 145 13.01 19.56 2.21
C GLN A 145 13.79 18.25 2.04
N ILE A 146 13.17 17.11 2.36
CA ILE A 146 13.83 15.80 2.34
C ILE A 146 13.64 15.02 1.05
N LYS A 147 12.89 15.58 0.09
CA LYS A 147 12.55 14.97 -1.21
C LYS A 147 11.86 13.61 -1.05
N SER A 148 10.89 13.54 -0.13
CA SER A 148 10.06 12.35 0.07
C SER A 148 8.65 12.52 -0.49
N PRO A 149 7.98 11.43 -0.89
CA PRO A 149 6.64 11.48 -1.46
C PRO A 149 5.58 11.73 -0.39
N PHE A 150 4.44 12.23 -0.82
CA PHE A 150 3.21 12.31 -0.05
C PHE A 150 2.36 11.06 -0.32
N LEU A 151 2.09 10.26 0.71
CA LEU A 151 1.33 9.03 0.56
C LEU A 151 -0.15 9.25 0.88
N ILE A 152 -1.02 8.81 -0.02
CA ILE A 152 -2.47 8.89 0.14
C ILE A 152 -3.12 7.50 0.05
N ASN A 153 -4.01 7.21 0.99
CA ASN A 153 -4.93 6.08 0.96
C ASN A 153 -6.21 6.57 0.27
N ALA A 154 -6.47 6.08 -0.94
CA ALA A 154 -7.54 6.56 -1.81
C ALA A 154 -8.43 5.41 -2.29
N TYR A 155 -9.71 5.48 -1.97
CA TYR A 155 -10.68 4.41 -2.23
C TYR A 155 -11.92 4.97 -2.94
N PRO A 156 -12.02 4.82 -4.27
CA PRO A 156 -13.23 5.13 -5.03
C PRO A 156 -14.48 4.41 -4.49
N PHE A 157 -14.28 3.24 -3.88
CA PHE A 157 -15.32 2.46 -3.21
C PHE A 157 -16.14 3.30 -2.23
N PHE A 158 -15.52 4.07 -1.32
CA PHE A 158 -16.26 4.82 -0.31
C PHE A 158 -17.15 5.90 -0.93
N ALA A 159 -16.66 6.59 -1.96
CA ALA A 159 -17.46 7.59 -2.67
C ALA A 159 -18.69 6.93 -3.33
N TYR A 160 -18.51 5.81 -4.03
CA TYR A 160 -19.62 5.06 -4.62
C TYR A 160 -20.59 4.53 -3.57
N LYS A 161 -20.10 3.93 -2.49
CA LYS A 161 -20.89 3.41 -1.38
C LYS A 161 -21.81 4.48 -0.80
N ASP A 162 -21.30 5.70 -0.63
CA ASP A 162 -22.06 6.80 -0.04
C ASP A 162 -23.07 7.44 -1.01
N ASN A 163 -22.80 7.41 -2.33
CA ASN A 163 -23.66 8.04 -3.33
C ASN A 163 -23.84 7.18 -4.61
N PRO A 164 -24.37 5.94 -4.52
CA PRO A 164 -24.40 5.00 -5.64
C PRO A 164 -25.35 5.42 -6.78
N ASN A 165 -26.28 6.33 -6.49
CA ASN A 165 -27.22 6.87 -7.48
C ASN A 165 -26.65 8.06 -8.27
N GLN A 166 -25.54 8.65 -7.82
CA GLN A 166 -24.93 9.82 -8.47
C GLN A 166 -23.56 9.47 -9.07
N ILE A 167 -22.83 8.56 -8.45
CA ILE A 167 -21.52 8.10 -8.91
C ILE A 167 -21.74 6.84 -9.74
N SER A 168 -21.36 6.89 -11.02
CA SER A 168 -21.38 5.72 -11.90
C SER A 168 -20.45 4.64 -11.38
N LEU A 169 -20.94 3.40 -11.34
CA LEU A 169 -20.15 2.24 -10.97
C LEU A 169 -19.00 2.04 -11.97
N GLU A 170 -19.25 2.27 -13.25
CA GLU A 170 -18.24 2.15 -14.31
C GLU A 170 -17.08 3.13 -14.09
N TYR A 171 -17.37 4.37 -13.67
CA TYR A 171 -16.37 5.40 -13.38
C TYR A 171 -15.43 5.04 -12.22
N VAL A 172 -15.94 4.34 -11.20
CA VAL A 172 -15.12 3.92 -10.05
C VAL A 172 -14.46 2.55 -10.24
N LEU A 173 -14.89 1.77 -11.24
CA LEU A 173 -14.31 0.47 -11.59
C LEU A 173 -13.37 0.50 -12.81
N PHE A 174 -13.00 1.69 -13.31
CA PHE A 174 -12.18 1.89 -14.52
C PHE A 174 -12.78 1.26 -15.79
N GLN A 175 -14.10 1.09 -15.83
CA GLN A 175 -14.81 0.59 -17.00
C GLN A 175 -15.11 1.72 -17.99
N PRO A 176 -15.38 1.43 -19.27
CA PRO A 176 -15.78 2.46 -20.24
C PRO A 176 -17.00 3.25 -19.73
N ASN A 177 -16.84 4.58 -19.64
CA ASN A 177 -17.87 5.49 -19.17
C ASN A 177 -17.65 6.89 -19.78
N PRO A 178 -18.62 7.81 -19.68
CA PRO A 178 -18.47 9.17 -20.22
C PRO A 178 -17.38 10.01 -19.54
N GLY A 179 -16.87 9.59 -18.39
CA GLY A 179 -15.89 10.29 -17.57
C GLY A 179 -16.41 11.62 -17.03
N MET A 180 -15.48 12.42 -16.53
CA MET A 180 -15.74 13.82 -16.20
C MET A 180 -14.65 14.71 -16.78
N THR A 181 -15.03 15.89 -17.25
CA THR A 181 -14.08 16.90 -17.72
C THR A 181 -14.00 18.01 -16.69
N ASP A 182 -12.81 18.23 -16.17
CA ASP A 182 -12.54 19.32 -15.23
C ASP A 182 -12.74 20.67 -15.94
N PRO A 183 -13.67 21.53 -15.47
CA PRO A 183 -14.04 22.76 -16.15
C PRO A 183 -12.97 23.85 -16.11
N ASN A 184 -12.00 23.76 -15.20
CA ASN A 184 -10.94 24.77 -15.06
C ASN A 184 -9.72 24.43 -15.91
N THR A 185 -9.47 23.15 -16.14
CA THR A 185 -8.25 22.66 -16.82
C THR A 185 -8.52 21.95 -18.14
N ASN A 186 -9.79 21.61 -18.43
CA ASN A 186 -10.20 20.74 -19.55
C ASN A 186 -9.57 19.34 -19.53
N LEU A 187 -8.99 18.93 -18.40
CA LEU A 187 -8.49 17.57 -18.23
C LEU A 187 -9.67 16.60 -18.11
N HIS A 188 -9.59 15.51 -18.86
CA HIS A 188 -10.60 14.46 -18.85
C HIS A 188 -10.16 13.31 -17.94
N TYR A 189 -11.03 12.95 -16.99
CA TYR A 189 -10.85 11.84 -16.08
C TYR A 189 -11.83 10.75 -16.46
N ASP A 190 -11.31 9.62 -16.92
CA ASP A 190 -12.10 8.43 -17.23
C ASP A 190 -12.33 7.54 -15.99
N ASN A 191 -11.69 7.86 -14.87
CA ASN A 191 -11.83 7.13 -13.61
C ASN A 191 -11.66 8.03 -12.38
N MET A 192 -12.30 7.63 -11.27
CA MET A 192 -12.28 8.41 -10.03
C MET A 192 -10.92 8.40 -9.32
N LEU A 193 -10.18 7.30 -9.34
CA LEU A 193 -8.91 7.21 -8.58
C LEU A 193 -7.92 8.28 -9.06
N TYR A 194 -7.84 8.51 -10.38
CA TYR A 194 -6.96 9.53 -10.94
C TYR A 194 -7.47 10.94 -10.65
N ALA A 195 -8.79 11.14 -10.64
CA ALA A 195 -9.40 12.40 -10.20
C ALA A 195 -9.06 12.69 -8.72
N GLN A 196 -9.08 11.68 -7.86
CA GLN A 196 -8.68 11.81 -6.46
C GLN A 196 -7.19 12.18 -6.33
N VAL A 197 -6.30 11.49 -7.04
CA VAL A 197 -4.86 11.80 -7.01
C VAL A 197 -4.58 13.23 -7.51
N ASP A 198 -5.23 13.67 -8.59
CA ASP A 198 -5.04 15.03 -9.10
C ASP A 198 -5.68 16.11 -8.22
N ALA A 199 -6.71 15.77 -7.45
CA ALA A 199 -7.20 16.63 -6.37
C ALA A 199 -6.15 16.81 -5.26
N VAL A 200 -5.42 15.74 -4.89
CA VAL A 200 -4.31 15.84 -3.92
C VAL A 200 -3.18 16.69 -4.50
N TYR A 201 -2.76 16.47 -5.75
CA TYR A 201 -1.76 17.32 -6.40
C TYR A 201 -2.17 18.80 -6.43
N SER A 202 -3.45 19.08 -6.72
CA SER A 202 -3.98 20.44 -6.74
C SER A 202 -3.97 21.07 -5.34
N ALA A 203 -4.32 20.30 -4.30
CA ALA A 203 -4.26 20.74 -2.91
C ALA A 203 -2.83 21.05 -2.46
N ILE A 204 -1.86 20.20 -2.80
CA ILE A 204 -0.43 20.41 -2.52
C ILE A 204 0.07 21.68 -3.25
N LYS A 205 -0.33 21.86 -4.51
CA LYS A 205 0.00 23.05 -5.31
C LYS A 205 -0.59 24.32 -4.71
N ALA A 206 -1.82 24.29 -4.21
CA ALA A 206 -2.45 25.42 -3.54
C ALA A 206 -1.68 25.84 -2.26
N MET A 207 -0.95 24.91 -1.64
CA MET A 207 -0.07 25.16 -0.48
C MET A 207 1.38 25.51 -0.86
N GLY A 208 1.63 25.82 -2.15
CA GLY A 208 2.90 26.34 -2.64
C GLY A 208 3.92 25.27 -3.08
N HIS A 209 3.54 23.99 -3.13
CA HIS A 209 4.45 22.89 -3.45
C HIS A 209 4.16 22.29 -4.82
N THR A 210 5.19 22.12 -5.64
CA THR A 210 5.07 21.49 -6.98
C THR A 210 6.07 20.36 -7.22
N ASP A 211 6.96 20.15 -6.26
CA ASP A 211 8.08 19.21 -6.27
C ASP A 211 7.81 17.94 -5.45
N ILE A 212 6.63 17.82 -4.85
CA ILE A 212 6.24 16.64 -4.05
C ILE A 212 5.46 15.67 -4.95
N GLU A 213 5.95 14.45 -5.06
CA GLU A 213 5.24 13.36 -5.73
C GLU A 213 4.17 12.78 -4.82
N VAL A 214 3.02 12.42 -5.40
CA VAL A 214 1.93 11.72 -4.71
C VAL A 214 1.97 10.25 -5.11
N MET A 215 1.96 9.37 -4.12
CA MET A 215 1.83 7.93 -4.32
C MET A 215 0.62 7.40 -3.56
N ILE A 216 0.00 6.35 -4.08
CA ILE A 216 -1.13 5.69 -3.45
C ILE A 216 -0.60 4.60 -2.53
N SER A 217 -0.65 4.84 -1.22
CA SER A 217 -0.21 3.85 -0.23
C SER A 217 -1.24 2.77 0.03
N GLU A 218 -2.50 3.01 -0.29
CA GLU A 218 -3.57 2.01 -0.22
C GLU A 218 -4.70 2.35 -1.19
N THR A 219 -5.19 1.33 -1.88
CA THR A 219 -6.46 1.37 -2.62
C THR A 219 -6.98 -0.04 -2.83
N GLY A 220 -8.29 -0.23 -2.80
CA GLY A 220 -8.89 -1.55 -2.91
C GLY A 220 -10.40 -1.50 -3.04
N TRP A 221 -11.01 -2.67 -3.20
CA TRP A 221 -12.45 -2.84 -3.27
C TRP A 221 -12.88 -4.12 -2.54
N PRO A 222 -13.79 -4.04 -1.54
CA PRO A 222 -14.16 -5.20 -0.74
C PRO A 222 -15.04 -6.17 -1.54
N SER A 223 -14.79 -7.47 -1.41
CA SER A 223 -15.57 -8.52 -2.08
C SER A 223 -16.87 -8.86 -1.35
N LYS A 224 -17.06 -8.33 -0.14
CA LYS A 224 -18.25 -8.56 0.67
C LYS A 224 -18.36 -7.45 1.72
N GLY A 225 -19.55 -6.89 1.89
CA GLY A 225 -19.82 -5.87 2.89
C GLY A 225 -21.14 -6.12 3.63
N ASP A 226 -21.46 -5.21 4.54
CA ASP A 226 -22.77 -5.13 5.20
C ASP A 226 -23.85 -4.70 4.18
N PRO A 227 -25.16 -4.87 4.50
CA PRO A 227 -26.24 -4.58 3.54
C PRO A 227 -26.26 -3.14 3.00
N ASP A 228 -25.71 -2.16 3.74
CA ASP A 228 -25.59 -0.77 3.35
C ASP A 228 -24.29 -0.44 2.60
N GLU A 229 -23.39 -1.41 2.44
CA GLU A 229 -22.13 -1.25 1.72
C GLU A 229 -22.27 -1.59 0.24
N VAL A 230 -23.12 -0.83 -0.44
CA VAL A 230 -23.48 -1.03 -1.86
C VAL A 230 -22.22 -1.10 -2.73
N GLY A 231 -22.16 -2.12 -3.58
CA GLY A 231 -21.04 -2.38 -4.48
C GLY A 231 -20.01 -3.38 -3.96
N SER A 232 -20.09 -3.80 -2.69
CA SER A 232 -19.17 -4.79 -2.10
C SER A 232 -19.48 -6.22 -2.54
N THR A 233 -19.09 -6.58 -3.77
CA THR A 233 -19.28 -7.93 -4.32
C THR A 233 -17.97 -8.48 -4.92
N PRO A 234 -17.81 -9.81 -5.02
CA PRO A 234 -16.63 -10.40 -5.64
C PRO A 234 -16.44 -9.97 -7.09
N GLU A 235 -17.53 -9.73 -7.83
CA GLU A 235 -17.49 -9.29 -9.23
C GLU A 235 -16.92 -7.88 -9.36
N ASN A 236 -17.40 -6.94 -8.53
CA ASN A 236 -16.90 -5.57 -8.53
C ASN A 236 -15.45 -5.50 -8.03
N ALA A 237 -15.11 -6.29 -7.00
CA ALA A 237 -13.72 -6.40 -6.55
C ALA A 237 -12.80 -6.97 -7.64
N ALA A 238 -13.25 -7.98 -8.40
CA ALA A 238 -12.49 -8.50 -9.53
C ALA A 238 -12.28 -7.44 -10.63
N LEU A 239 -13.34 -6.70 -10.99
CA LEU A 239 -13.26 -5.61 -11.97
C LEU A 239 -12.31 -4.50 -11.51
N TYR A 240 -12.45 -4.02 -10.27
CA TYR A 240 -11.59 -2.97 -9.73
C TYR A 240 -10.11 -3.36 -9.80
N HIS A 241 -9.76 -4.50 -9.22
CA HIS A 241 -8.37 -4.92 -9.13
C HIS A 241 -7.78 -5.30 -10.49
N SER A 242 -8.52 -6.01 -11.35
CA SER A 242 -8.01 -6.36 -12.69
C SER A 242 -7.76 -5.13 -13.56
N ASN A 243 -8.68 -4.16 -13.56
CA ASN A 243 -8.48 -2.93 -14.32
C ASN A 243 -7.38 -2.06 -13.72
N LEU A 244 -7.29 -1.94 -12.39
CA LEU A 244 -6.21 -1.23 -11.73
C LEU A 244 -4.84 -1.83 -12.09
N LEU A 245 -4.71 -3.16 -12.06
CA LEU A 245 -3.48 -3.85 -12.45
C LEU A 245 -3.11 -3.61 -13.92
N ASN A 246 -4.10 -3.58 -14.82
CA ASN A 246 -3.86 -3.22 -16.22
C ASN A 246 -3.32 -1.78 -16.35
N ARG A 247 -3.83 -0.82 -15.56
CA ARG A 247 -3.35 0.57 -15.54
C ARG A 247 -1.92 0.68 -14.98
N ILE A 248 -1.61 -0.09 -13.94
CA ILE A 248 -0.26 -0.20 -13.35
C ILE A 248 0.72 -0.79 -14.38
N GLN A 249 0.35 -1.88 -15.06
CA GLN A 249 1.17 -2.52 -16.09
C GLN A 249 1.42 -1.60 -17.28
N ALA A 250 0.43 -0.80 -17.67
CA ALA A 250 0.56 0.23 -18.69
C ALA A 250 1.41 1.43 -18.26
N ARG A 251 1.87 1.48 -17.00
CA ARG A 251 2.62 2.58 -16.39
C ARG A 251 1.92 3.93 -16.59
N GLN A 252 0.60 3.93 -16.46
CA GLN A 252 -0.20 5.12 -16.74
C GLN A 252 -0.08 6.14 -15.61
N GLY A 253 0.09 7.41 -15.98
CA GLY A 253 -0.03 8.57 -15.08
C GLY A 253 -1.45 9.15 -15.06
N THR A 254 -1.70 10.10 -14.15
CA THR A 254 -2.98 10.83 -14.13
C THR A 254 -3.08 11.84 -15.29
N PRO A 255 -4.28 12.37 -15.61
CA PRO A 255 -4.43 13.45 -16.57
C PRO A 255 -3.55 14.69 -16.29
N ALA A 256 -3.36 15.10 -15.03
CA ALA A 256 -2.49 16.24 -14.69
C ALA A 256 -0.99 15.89 -14.65
N LYS A 257 -0.63 14.61 -14.54
CA LYS A 257 0.75 14.10 -14.51
C LYS A 257 0.93 12.90 -15.47
N PRO A 258 0.69 13.05 -16.78
CA PRO A 258 0.63 11.91 -17.71
C PRO A 258 1.98 11.21 -17.95
N SER A 259 3.09 11.92 -17.70
CA SER A 259 4.45 11.39 -17.87
C SER A 259 5.01 10.70 -16.63
N VAL A 260 4.30 10.72 -15.51
CA VAL A 260 4.73 10.13 -14.24
C VAL A 260 3.78 8.99 -13.89
N PRO A 261 4.22 7.72 -14.04
CA PRO A 261 3.43 6.58 -13.59
C PRO A 261 3.12 6.71 -12.10
N ILE A 262 1.90 6.39 -11.69
CA ILE A 262 1.53 6.43 -10.28
C ILE A 262 2.04 5.16 -9.60
N ASP A 263 2.72 5.32 -8.48
CA ASP A 263 3.03 4.21 -7.59
C ASP A 263 1.83 3.87 -6.72
N ILE A 264 1.43 2.60 -6.73
CA ILE A 264 0.20 2.11 -6.11
C ILE A 264 0.49 0.84 -5.30
N TYR A 265 0.05 0.85 -4.05
CA TYR A 265 -0.02 -0.32 -3.18
C TYR A 265 -1.49 -0.76 -3.07
N VAL A 266 -1.77 -1.98 -3.53
CA VAL A 266 -3.12 -2.57 -3.52
C VAL A 266 -3.42 -3.08 -2.11
N PHE A 267 -4.53 -2.62 -1.54
CA PHE A 267 -5.07 -3.06 -0.26
C PHE A 267 -6.16 -4.12 -0.50
N ALA A 268 -6.00 -5.38 -0.09
CA ALA A 268 -4.84 -5.96 0.57
C ALA A 268 -4.53 -7.36 0.03
N LEU A 269 -3.41 -7.94 0.46
CA LEU A 269 -3.03 -9.27 0.02
C LEU A 269 -4.01 -10.35 0.50
N PHE A 270 -4.44 -10.28 1.77
CA PHE A 270 -5.29 -11.29 2.39
C PHE A 270 -6.54 -10.68 3.00
N ASN A 271 -7.60 -11.49 3.13
CA ASN A 271 -8.72 -11.19 4.01
C ASN A 271 -8.27 -11.26 5.47
N GLU A 272 -8.57 -10.20 6.24
CA GLU A 272 -8.12 -10.04 7.62
C GLU A 272 -9.30 -10.14 8.59
N ASN A 273 -9.58 -11.35 9.07
CA ASN A 273 -10.78 -11.66 9.85
C ASN A 273 -10.88 -10.96 11.22
N LEU A 274 -9.76 -10.43 11.73
CA LEU A 274 -9.69 -9.70 13.00
C LEU A 274 -9.85 -8.17 12.85
N LYS A 275 -9.96 -7.65 11.62
CA LYS A 275 -10.18 -6.20 11.44
C LYS A 275 -11.49 -5.77 12.10
N PRO A 276 -11.48 -4.69 12.91
CA PRO A 276 -12.69 -4.14 13.49
C PRO A 276 -13.53 -3.43 12.43
N GLY A 277 -14.76 -3.07 12.78
CA GLY A 277 -15.65 -2.31 11.88
C GLY A 277 -16.56 -3.20 11.03
N PRO A 278 -17.04 -2.67 9.89
CA PRO A 278 -18.05 -3.33 9.06
C PRO A 278 -17.53 -4.62 8.43
N THR A 279 -18.43 -5.38 7.81
CA THR A 279 -18.04 -6.63 7.14
C THR A 279 -17.02 -6.38 6.01
N SER A 280 -17.08 -5.25 5.30
CA SER A 280 -16.10 -4.91 4.24
C SER A 280 -14.65 -4.95 4.71
N GLU A 281 -14.36 -4.45 5.92
CA GLU A 281 -13.00 -4.40 6.47
C GLU A 281 -12.32 -5.78 6.53
N LYS A 282 -13.11 -6.86 6.63
CA LYS A 282 -12.59 -8.24 6.68
C LYS A 282 -12.44 -8.88 5.29
N ASN A 283 -12.82 -8.17 4.22
CA ASN A 283 -13.02 -8.73 2.88
C ASN A 283 -12.37 -7.90 1.75
N TYR A 284 -11.28 -7.17 2.03
CA TYR A 284 -10.48 -6.45 1.02
C TYR A 284 -9.40 -7.32 0.34
N GLY A 285 -9.21 -8.56 0.80
CA GLY A 285 -8.15 -9.43 0.34
C GLY A 285 -8.30 -9.86 -1.11
N LEU A 286 -7.17 -9.90 -1.82
CA LEU A 286 -7.04 -10.61 -3.10
C LEU A 286 -7.09 -12.14 -2.89
N PHE A 287 -6.62 -12.61 -1.74
CA PHE A 287 -6.56 -14.02 -1.35
C PHE A 287 -7.22 -14.28 0.00
N TYR A 288 -7.72 -15.49 0.19
CA TYR A 288 -8.00 -16.02 1.53
C TYR A 288 -6.70 -16.34 2.27
N PRO A 289 -6.71 -16.46 3.62
CA PRO A 289 -5.51 -16.77 4.39
C PRO A 289 -4.81 -18.09 4.01
N ASP A 290 -5.52 -19.03 3.37
CA ASP A 290 -4.96 -20.28 2.86
C ASP A 290 -4.23 -20.12 1.51
N GLY A 291 -4.20 -18.91 0.96
CA GLY A 291 -3.57 -18.58 -0.33
C GLY A 291 -4.47 -18.83 -1.55
N THR A 292 -5.72 -19.26 -1.37
CA THR A 292 -6.66 -19.38 -2.48
C THR A 292 -7.17 -18.00 -2.91
N PRO A 293 -7.32 -17.71 -4.22
CA PRO A 293 -7.81 -16.42 -4.67
C PRO A 293 -9.30 -16.24 -4.28
N VAL A 294 -9.66 -15.06 -3.76
CA VAL A 294 -11.08 -14.73 -3.45
C VAL A 294 -11.89 -14.56 -4.73
N TYR A 295 -11.26 -14.00 -5.76
CA TYR A 295 -11.77 -13.80 -7.10
C TYR A 295 -10.59 -13.78 -8.09
N ASN A 296 -10.87 -13.91 -9.39
CA ASN A 296 -9.83 -13.80 -10.40
C ASN A 296 -9.52 -12.32 -10.71
N SER A 297 -8.44 -11.80 -10.13
CA SER A 297 -7.96 -10.42 -10.36
C SER A 297 -7.02 -10.28 -11.56
N GLY A 298 -6.74 -11.37 -12.29
CA GLY A 298 -5.74 -11.38 -13.37
C GLY A 298 -4.30 -11.57 -12.90
N LEU A 299 -4.04 -11.57 -11.58
CA LEU A 299 -2.75 -11.98 -11.00
C LEU A 299 -2.60 -13.51 -11.09
N GLN A 300 -2.07 -14.02 -12.20
CA GLN A 300 -1.76 -15.44 -12.33
C GLN A 300 -0.25 -15.70 -12.39
N GLY A 301 0.25 -16.27 -11.30
CA GLY A 301 1.29 -17.29 -11.34
C GLY A 301 0.77 -18.53 -10.67
N TYR A 302 0.89 -19.67 -11.34
CA TYR A 302 0.43 -20.99 -10.92
C TYR A 302 0.78 -21.26 -9.44
N LEU A 303 -0.23 -21.40 -8.58
CA LEU A 303 -0.07 -21.95 -7.23
C LEU A 303 -0.33 -23.46 -7.32
N PRO A 304 0.68 -24.34 -7.32
CA PRO A 304 0.42 -25.73 -6.99
C PRO A 304 -0.15 -25.77 -5.56
N GLY A 305 -1.26 -26.48 -5.38
CA GLY A 305 -1.96 -26.56 -4.10
C GLY A 305 -1.01 -26.90 -2.95
N ILE A 306 -1.19 -26.24 -1.81
CA ILE A 306 -0.44 -26.54 -0.59
C ILE A 306 -0.83 -27.95 -0.14
N VAL A 307 0.09 -28.91 -0.27
CA VAL A 307 -0.06 -30.23 0.33
C VAL A 307 0.34 -30.11 1.80
N TYR A 308 -0.64 -30.16 2.69
CA TYR A 308 -0.38 -30.32 4.11
C TYR A 308 0.16 -31.72 4.38
N TYR A 309 1.45 -31.82 4.68
CA TYR A 309 1.98 -33.01 5.35
C TYR A 309 1.61 -32.90 6.83
N SER A 310 0.57 -33.62 7.25
CA SER A 310 0.27 -33.80 8.66
C SER A 310 1.38 -34.64 9.28
N SER A 311 2.22 -34.03 10.11
CA SER A 311 3.13 -34.75 10.99
C SER A 311 2.34 -35.40 12.12
N ALA A 312 1.88 -36.62 11.89
CA ALA A 312 1.55 -37.56 12.96
C ALA A 312 2.60 -38.66 12.93
N SER A 313 3.52 -38.59 13.89
CA SER A 313 4.50 -39.63 14.17
C SER A 313 3.81 -40.87 14.75
N THR A 314 3.95 -42.01 14.08
CA THR A 314 4.17 -43.30 14.74
C THR A 314 5.18 -44.11 13.95
N ILE A 315 6.29 -44.41 14.60
CA ILE A 315 7.27 -45.41 14.18
C ILE A 315 6.61 -46.79 14.36
N ASN A 316 6.69 -47.65 13.34
CA ASN A 316 7.03 -49.06 13.46
C ASN A 316 7.25 -49.71 12.09
N GLU A 317 8.53 -49.92 11.77
CA GLU A 317 9.14 -51.23 11.53
C GLU A 317 8.64 -52.17 10.39
N TRP A 318 9.59 -52.47 9.48
CA TRP A 318 9.72 -53.59 8.51
C TRP A 318 8.81 -53.68 7.27
N SER A 319 9.41 -53.49 6.07
CA SER A 319 9.39 -54.39 4.89
C SER A 319 9.93 -53.65 3.65
N ILE A 320 11.22 -53.77 3.29
CA ILE A 320 11.84 -54.63 2.25
C ILE A 320 11.35 -54.37 0.79
N PHE A 321 12.33 -54.27 -0.14
CA PHE A 321 12.30 -54.30 -1.63
C PHE A 321 11.97 -52.96 -2.32
N SER A 322 12.72 -52.41 -3.30
CA SER A 322 13.92 -52.83 -4.03
C SER A 322 14.56 -51.57 -4.64
N LEU A 323 15.85 -51.35 -4.38
CA LEU A 323 16.67 -50.37 -5.11
C LEU A 323 17.47 -51.13 -6.17
N VAL A 324 17.18 -50.90 -7.46
CA VAL A 324 17.98 -51.45 -8.57
C VAL A 324 18.45 -50.30 -9.46
N ILE A 325 19.73 -49.98 -9.23
CA ILE A 325 20.80 -49.66 -10.19
C ILE A 325 20.82 -48.26 -10.83
N PHE A 326 21.80 -47.48 -10.38
CA PHE A 326 22.50 -46.45 -11.15
C PHE A 326 23.80 -47.07 -11.69
N VAL A 327 24.06 -46.98 -12.99
CA VAL A 327 25.42 -47.19 -13.55
C VAL A 327 25.83 -45.93 -14.29
N MET A 328 26.86 -45.28 -13.75
CA MET A 328 27.70 -44.34 -14.49
C MET A 328 28.63 -45.12 -15.42
N SER A 329 28.84 -44.64 -16.64
CA SER A 329 30.18 -44.68 -17.25
C SER A 329 30.35 -43.59 -18.30
N VAL A 330 31.45 -42.86 -18.17
CA VAL A 330 31.99 -41.86 -19.08
C VAL A 330 32.88 -42.55 -20.12
N LEU A 331 33.02 -41.91 -21.29
CA LEU A 331 34.16 -41.84 -22.23
C LEU A 331 34.05 -42.50 -23.62
N LYS A 332 34.05 -41.59 -24.63
CA LYS A 332 34.81 -41.53 -25.91
C LYS A 332 35.00 -42.83 -26.72
N ILE A 333 34.74 -42.73 -28.03
CA ILE A 333 35.76 -42.73 -29.10
C ILE A 333 35.07 -42.48 -30.47
N THR A 334 35.72 -41.61 -31.27
CA THR A 334 35.52 -41.21 -32.69
C THR A 334 34.27 -40.46 -33.10
#